data_AF-A0A973AAC4-F1
#
_entry.id   AF-A0A973AAC4-F1
#
_cell.length_a   1.000
_cell.length_b   1.000
_cell.length_c   1.000
_cell.angle_alpha   90.00
_cell.angle_beta   90.00
_cell.angle_gamma   90.00
#
_symmetry.space_group_name_H-M   'P 1'
#
loop_
_entity.id
_entity.type
_entity.pdbx_description
1 polymer ?
#
loop_
_entity_poly.entity_id
_entity_poly.type
_entity_poly.pdbx_seq_one_letter_code
_entity_poly.pdbx_strand_id
1 'polypeptide(L)'
;MKKYLLITKVILRLGLLSVSRVFIYKLSVKFKFNKVFRIKAEFLDDDLFSFPTAEHRQLPVVNSWNKGEIHNSFLKIKIQTNPPDWFYNIYSEKRSEKANVHWSQISDFDNEIGDIKVIWELSRFDWIIPLAQETKKGNRKAFDLLNSWLNDWQKCNQPYYGVNWKCGQEASIRVIHLITAVYVLDQIKCPLPSLIRLIEVHLKRIEPTVSYAMGQNNNHGTSEAAALYIGGGFLKENGFSIGDKWMAKGRRMLEDRVNKLIDETGTFSQYSLNYHRLMLDTICICEVWRKKINSKEFSENFYEKISLATRWMYNIIDPESGDGPNIGANDGARIIPLSNCDYRDFRPTLQLAMAVFNNKRAYLSGDWDNQLLWLNIKIPKIAATPPSSLDAKQGGFSILRKGNLMAILKYPCFKFRPSQNDALHLDFWVKDKNYFRDGGTYCYNTDEDIMAYFGSPRAHNTVQFDDRDQMVRISRFLYGEWLKTNWKVELQINEDKVSFGAGYKDVFGAYHKRSINLFDNKLEVRDEIGGFENKATLRWRLLPVNWKIESNTHSVQVFSEHNNDLKINVECSSIIEKSTLIEGYDSRYYLSKSLIPVLEIEVKNQCNFITTFIWK
;
A
#
# COMPACT_ATOMS: atom_id res chain seq x y z
N MET A 1 21.69 -1.60 28.96
CA MET A 1 20.57 -2.41 29.51
C MET A 1 19.20 -2.07 28.89
N LYS A 2 18.78 -0.79 28.86
CA LYS A 2 17.48 -0.36 28.29
C LYS A 2 17.23 -0.76 26.81
N LYS A 3 18.22 -0.60 25.91
CA LYS A 3 18.11 -0.96 24.48
C LYS A 3 17.92 -2.47 24.25
N TYR A 4 18.62 -3.32 24.99
CA TYR A 4 18.49 -4.77 24.87
C TYR A 4 17.12 -5.25 25.34
N LEU A 5 16.62 -4.72 26.46
CA LEU A 5 15.27 -5.02 26.94
C LEU A 5 14.20 -4.64 25.90
N LEU A 6 14.33 -3.46 25.29
CA LEU A 6 13.45 -2.99 24.22
C LEU A 6 13.43 -3.95 23.03
N ILE A 7 14.62 -4.34 22.54
CA ILE A 7 14.75 -5.29 21.43
C ILE A 7 14.14 -6.65 21.79
N THR A 8 14.39 -7.16 22.99
CA THR A 8 13.81 -8.44 23.46
C THR A 8 12.29 -8.40 23.47
N LYS A 9 11.66 -7.33 23.98
CA LYS A 9 10.20 -7.15 23.93
C LYS A 9 9.67 -7.18 22.49
N VAL A 10 10.36 -6.52 21.57
CA VAL A 10 9.97 -6.49 20.15
C VAL A 10 10.13 -7.85 19.48
N ILE A 11 11.20 -8.59 19.77
CA ILE A 11 11.40 -9.97 19.27
C ILE A 11 10.24 -10.88 19.68
N LEU A 12 9.81 -10.79 20.94
CA LEU A 12 8.67 -11.57 21.43
C LEU A 12 7.36 -11.22 20.68
N ARG A 13 7.13 -9.94 20.40
CA ARG A 13 5.94 -9.49 19.62
C ARG A 13 5.99 -9.89 18.15
N LEU A 14 7.17 -9.85 17.51
CA LEU A 14 7.34 -10.33 16.14
C LEU A 14 7.15 -11.85 16.02
N GLY A 15 7.35 -12.57 17.13
CA GLY A 15 7.23 -14.01 17.24
C GLY A 15 8.54 -14.72 16.91
N LEU A 16 8.95 -15.63 17.80
CA LEU A 16 10.24 -16.33 17.73
C LEU A 16 10.43 -17.06 16.39
N LEU A 17 9.40 -17.73 15.86
CA LEU A 17 9.49 -18.41 14.57
C LEU A 17 9.78 -17.44 13.41
N SER A 18 9.14 -16.27 13.40
CA SER A 18 9.35 -15.23 12.37
C SER A 18 10.79 -14.71 12.41
N VAL A 19 11.28 -14.42 13.62
CA VAL A 19 12.66 -13.93 13.85
C VAL A 19 13.68 -14.99 13.47
N SER A 20 13.47 -16.25 13.86
CA SER A 20 14.34 -17.38 13.49
C SER A 20 14.41 -17.57 11.98
N ARG A 21 13.29 -17.47 11.24
CA ARG A 21 13.31 -17.54 9.77
C ARG A 21 14.19 -16.46 9.15
N VAL A 22 14.04 -15.21 9.59
CA VAL A 22 14.83 -14.08 9.09
C VAL A 22 16.31 -14.26 9.45
N PHE A 23 16.60 -14.68 10.68
CA PHE A 23 17.97 -14.89 11.15
C PHE A 23 18.67 -16.03 10.40
N ILE A 24 18.04 -17.20 10.30
CA ILE A 24 18.56 -18.36 9.55
C ILE A 24 18.79 -17.97 8.09
N TYR A 25 17.86 -17.24 7.47
CA TYR A 25 18.06 -16.72 6.12
C TYR A 25 19.32 -15.85 6.02
N LYS A 26 19.45 -14.83 6.88
CA LYS A 26 20.61 -13.93 6.88
C LYS A 26 21.93 -14.69 7.08
N LEU A 27 21.98 -15.65 8.01
CA LEU A 27 23.15 -16.51 8.21
C LEU A 27 23.46 -17.35 6.97
N SER A 28 22.43 -17.98 6.38
CA SER A 28 22.59 -18.83 5.19
C SER A 28 23.10 -18.06 3.97
N VAL A 29 22.72 -16.80 3.83
CA VAL A 29 23.23 -15.91 2.79
C VAL A 29 24.66 -15.47 3.10
N LYS A 30 24.93 -15.04 4.34
CA LYS A 30 26.26 -14.59 4.78
C LYS A 30 27.33 -15.67 4.60
N PHE A 31 27.02 -16.90 4.98
CA PHE A 31 27.93 -18.05 4.90
C PHE A 31 27.77 -18.88 3.62
N LYS A 32 27.03 -18.37 2.63
CA LYS A 32 26.88 -18.96 1.29
C LYS A 32 26.35 -20.39 1.22
N PHE A 33 25.64 -20.88 2.23
CA PHE A 33 25.01 -22.22 2.22
C PHE A 33 23.53 -22.21 1.81
N ASN A 34 22.92 -21.03 1.61
CA ASN A 34 21.56 -20.91 1.09
C ASN A 34 21.44 -21.49 -0.34
N LYS A 35 20.28 -22.07 -0.68
CA LYS A 35 19.99 -22.63 -2.01
C LYS A 35 20.12 -21.62 -3.15
N VAL A 36 20.02 -20.31 -2.90
CA VAL A 36 20.23 -19.27 -3.91
C VAL A 36 21.60 -19.29 -4.57
N PHE A 37 22.62 -19.89 -3.95
CA PHE A 37 23.96 -20.04 -4.56
C PHE A 37 24.11 -21.30 -5.41
N ARG A 38 23.09 -22.17 -5.44
CA ARG A 38 23.08 -23.42 -6.21
C ARG A 38 22.24 -23.33 -7.48
N ILE A 39 21.39 -22.31 -7.60
CA ILE A 39 20.59 -22.08 -8.79
C ILE A 39 21.46 -21.47 -9.89
N LYS A 40 21.27 -21.95 -11.12
CA LYS A 40 21.85 -21.41 -12.34
C LYS A 40 20.76 -21.34 -13.39
N ALA A 41 20.81 -20.32 -14.22
CA ALA A 41 19.94 -20.22 -15.37
C ALA A 41 20.51 -19.27 -16.42
N GLU A 42 19.97 -19.41 -17.62
CA GLU A 42 20.28 -18.61 -18.81
C GLU A 42 18.96 -18.33 -19.53
N PHE A 43 18.87 -17.18 -20.16
CA PHE A 43 17.72 -16.79 -20.99
C PHE A 43 17.85 -17.35 -22.41
N LEU A 44 16.73 -17.36 -23.11
CA LEU A 44 16.68 -17.62 -24.55
C LEU A 44 16.60 -16.26 -25.27
N ASP A 45 17.39 -16.09 -26.32
CA ASP A 45 17.40 -14.86 -27.16
C ASP A 45 16.41 -15.04 -28.32
N ASP A 46 15.12 -14.99 -28.01
CA ASP A 46 14.01 -15.09 -28.96
C ASP A 46 12.76 -14.40 -28.38
N ASP A 47 11.77 -14.10 -29.21
CA ASP A 47 10.53 -13.44 -28.81
C ASP A 47 9.82 -14.18 -27.67
N LEU A 48 9.19 -13.41 -26.78
CA LEU A 48 8.48 -13.94 -25.61
C LEU A 48 6.98 -14.03 -25.84
N PHE A 49 6.42 -13.11 -26.62
CA PHE A 49 5.01 -13.10 -26.99
C PHE A 49 4.83 -13.23 -28.48
N SER A 50 3.81 -14.00 -28.90
CA SER A 50 3.36 -14.03 -30.29
C SER A 50 2.38 -12.90 -30.58
N PHE A 51 2.24 -12.50 -31.84
CA PHE A 51 1.18 -11.56 -32.21
C PHE A 51 -0.19 -12.25 -32.08
N PRO A 52 -1.21 -11.60 -31.49
CA PRO A 52 -2.50 -12.24 -31.23
C PRO A 52 -3.20 -12.60 -32.55
N THR A 53 -3.83 -13.78 -32.59
CA THR A 53 -4.59 -14.26 -33.75
C THR A 53 -5.97 -13.58 -33.89
N ALA A 54 -6.53 -13.12 -32.77
CA ALA A 54 -7.81 -12.42 -32.71
C ALA A 54 -7.68 -11.09 -31.97
N GLU A 55 -8.14 -10.02 -32.64
CA GLU A 55 -8.11 -8.65 -32.12
C GLU A 55 -9.37 -8.31 -31.33
N HIS A 56 -9.23 -7.62 -30.20
CA HIS A 56 -10.34 -7.10 -29.41
C HIS A 56 -10.38 -5.57 -29.48
N ARG A 57 -10.75 -5.03 -30.64
CA ARG A 57 -10.71 -3.58 -30.94
C ARG A 57 -11.58 -2.70 -30.03
N GLN A 58 -12.58 -3.28 -29.36
CA GLN A 58 -13.58 -2.54 -28.58
C GLN A 58 -13.19 -2.31 -27.10
N LEU A 59 -12.19 -3.01 -26.57
CA LEU A 59 -11.81 -2.84 -25.17
C LEU A 59 -11.03 -1.53 -24.94
N PRO A 60 -11.32 -0.80 -23.84
CA PRO A 60 -10.61 0.44 -23.51
C PRO A 60 -9.18 0.14 -23.06
N VAL A 61 -8.23 0.88 -23.59
CA VAL A 61 -6.79 0.77 -23.28
C VAL A 61 -6.36 1.86 -22.30
N VAL A 62 -5.20 1.69 -21.70
CA VAL A 62 -4.60 2.78 -20.93
C VAL A 62 -4.19 3.93 -21.87
N ASN A 63 -4.76 5.12 -21.65
CA ASN A 63 -4.69 6.31 -22.48
C ASN A 63 -3.34 7.03 -22.45
N SER A 64 -2.45 6.71 -21.49
CA SER A 64 -1.10 7.27 -21.45
C SER A 64 -0.34 7.00 -22.75
N TRP A 65 -0.63 5.86 -23.40
CA TRP A 65 -0.10 5.52 -24.71
C TRP A 65 -0.32 6.61 -25.76
N ASN A 66 -1.53 7.18 -25.83
CA ASN A 66 -1.87 8.25 -26.78
C ASN A 66 -1.10 9.55 -26.53
N LYS A 67 -0.54 9.71 -25.33
CA LYS A 67 0.33 10.83 -24.95
C LYS A 67 1.82 10.53 -25.18
N GLY A 68 2.15 9.36 -25.74
CA GLY A 68 3.54 8.91 -25.88
C GLY A 68 4.18 8.53 -24.54
N GLU A 69 3.38 8.13 -23.54
CA GLU A 69 3.85 7.82 -22.19
C GLU A 69 3.31 6.47 -21.69
N ILE A 70 4.00 5.89 -20.72
CA ILE A 70 3.52 4.78 -19.90
C ILE A 70 3.59 5.25 -18.44
N HIS A 71 2.48 5.11 -17.72
CA HIS A 71 2.38 5.54 -16.32
C HIS A 71 2.38 4.30 -15.42
N ASN A 72 3.45 4.14 -14.64
CA ASN A 72 3.64 3.03 -13.70
C ASN A 72 3.56 3.55 -12.28
N SER A 73 2.37 3.53 -11.70
CA SER A 73 2.09 4.05 -10.35
C SER A 73 2.43 5.55 -10.22
N PHE A 74 3.67 5.87 -9.82
CA PHE A 74 4.19 7.24 -9.67
C PHE A 74 5.27 7.59 -10.71
N LEU A 75 5.77 6.61 -11.48
CA LEU A 75 6.78 6.80 -12.50
C LEU A 75 6.12 7.04 -13.87
N LYS A 76 6.58 8.07 -14.59
CA LYS A 76 6.18 8.33 -15.98
C LYS A 76 7.34 8.01 -16.91
N ILE A 77 7.13 7.05 -17.80
CA ILE A 77 8.10 6.61 -18.79
C ILE A 77 7.67 7.16 -20.14
N LYS A 78 8.56 7.81 -20.89
CA LYS A 78 8.29 8.19 -22.28
C LYS A 78 8.44 6.97 -23.18
N ILE A 79 7.49 6.76 -24.08
CA ILE A 79 7.58 5.70 -25.08
C ILE A 79 8.65 6.09 -26.08
N GLN A 80 9.68 5.25 -26.18
CA GLN A 80 10.79 5.40 -27.12
C GLN A 80 11.01 4.07 -27.83
N THR A 81 11.58 4.12 -29.03
CA THR A 81 11.96 2.90 -29.76
C THR A 81 13.06 2.13 -29.03
N ASN A 82 13.99 2.86 -28.41
CA ASN A 82 15.10 2.26 -27.69
C ASN A 82 14.64 1.81 -26.28
N PRO A 83 15.12 0.66 -25.80
CA PRO A 83 14.92 0.23 -24.43
C PRO A 83 15.45 1.26 -23.41
N PRO A 84 14.78 1.41 -22.26
CA PRO A 84 15.25 2.29 -21.19
C PRO A 84 16.43 1.67 -20.44
N ASP A 85 17.23 2.51 -19.76
CA ASP A 85 18.28 2.01 -18.88
C ASP A 85 17.69 1.41 -17.59
N TRP A 86 17.70 0.08 -17.50
CA TRP A 86 17.17 -0.71 -16.38
C TRP A 86 17.86 -0.49 -15.03
N PHE A 87 18.96 0.28 -15.00
CA PHE A 87 19.75 0.57 -13.81
C PHE A 87 19.78 2.06 -13.46
N TYR A 88 19.05 2.90 -14.20
CA TYR A 88 19.05 4.36 -14.01
C TYR A 88 17.95 4.81 -13.04
N ASN A 89 18.32 5.64 -12.08
CA ASN A 89 17.42 6.34 -11.18
C ASN A 89 17.20 7.76 -11.71
N ILE A 90 15.99 8.03 -12.23
CA ILE A 90 15.65 9.32 -12.83
C ILE A 90 15.60 10.49 -11.83
N TYR A 91 15.47 10.21 -10.52
CA TYR A 91 15.32 11.24 -9.49
C TYR A 91 16.65 11.67 -8.89
N SER A 92 17.59 10.74 -8.71
CA SER A 92 18.97 11.05 -8.29
C SER A 92 19.89 11.31 -9.48
N GLU A 93 19.43 11.04 -10.70
CA GLU A 93 20.20 11.08 -11.94
C GLU A 93 21.45 10.19 -11.90
N LYS A 94 21.39 9.08 -11.15
CA LYS A 94 22.49 8.12 -10.99
C LYS A 94 22.13 6.75 -11.56
N ARG A 95 23.15 6.04 -12.01
CA ARG A 95 23.07 4.68 -12.53
C ARG A 95 23.71 3.69 -11.57
N SER A 96 23.10 2.53 -11.37
CA SER A 96 23.69 1.45 -10.58
C SER A 96 24.73 0.67 -11.39
N GLU A 97 25.99 0.69 -10.94
CA GLU A 97 27.09 -0.07 -11.55
C GLU A 97 27.19 -1.53 -11.04
N LYS A 98 26.11 -2.07 -10.47
CA LYS A 98 26.10 -3.39 -9.83
C LYS A 98 25.53 -4.51 -10.71
N ALA A 99 25.33 -4.29 -12.01
CA ALA A 99 24.73 -5.26 -12.94
C ALA A 99 25.39 -6.66 -12.88
N ASN A 100 26.72 -6.71 -12.77
CA ASN A 100 27.50 -7.96 -12.73
C ASN A 100 27.82 -8.46 -11.32
N VAL A 101 27.18 -7.90 -10.28
CA VAL A 101 27.39 -8.30 -8.88
C VAL A 101 26.25 -9.21 -8.45
N HIS A 102 26.56 -10.38 -7.88
CA HIS A 102 25.53 -11.28 -7.37
C HIS A 102 24.65 -10.53 -6.36
N TRP A 103 23.34 -10.61 -6.51
CA TRP A 103 22.39 -9.73 -5.79
C TRP A 103 22.55 -9.76 -4.27
N SER A 104 23.04 -10.88 -3.71
CA SER A 104 23.23 -11.04 -2.26
C SER A 104 24.35 -10.17 -1.67
N GLN A 105 25.23 -9.64 -2.52
CA GLN A 105 26.35 -8.78 -2.12
C GLN A 105 26.02 -7.29 -2.23
N ILE A 106 24.87 -6.95 -2.82
CA ILE A 106 24.39 -5.58 -2.95
C ILE A 106 23.75 -5.17 -1.61
N SER A 107 24.06 -3.96 -1.14
CA SER A 107 23.46 -3.38 0.07
C SER A 107 21.95 -3.18 -0.09
N ASP A 108 21.23 -3.11 1.03
CA ASP A 108 19.79 -2.83 1.01
C ASP A 108 19.50 -1.33 0.77
N PHE A 109 20.49 -0.46 1.06
CA PHE A 109 20.43 0.98 0.85
C PHE A 109 21.74 1.46 0.24
N ASP A 110 21.63 2.44 -0.64
CA ASP A 110 22.74 3.13 -1.29
C ASP A 110 22.38 4.62 -1.37
N ASN A 111 23.09 5.45 -0.60
CA ASN A 111 22.78 6.88 -0.53
C ASN A 111 23.20 7.63 -1.81
N GLU A 112 24.14 7.09 -2.60
CA GLU A 112 24.54 7.71 -3.85
C GLU A 112 23.49 7.47 -4.93
N ILE A 113 22.95 6.24 -5.00
CA ILE A 113 21.88 5.90 -5.95
C ILE A 113 20.53 6.49 -5.53
N GLY A 114 20.30 6.72 -4.24
CA GLY A 114 19.02 7.18 -3.70
C GLY A 114 18.06 6.02 -3.47
N ASP A 115 16.75 6.24 -3.61
CA ASP A 115 15.76 5.17 -3.40
C ASP A 115 15.80 4.14 -4.54
N ILE A 116 16.26 2.94 -4.22
CA ILE A 116 16.38 1.81 -5.16
C ILE A 116 15.05 1.44 -5.80
N LYS A 117 13.93 1.79 -5.16
CA LYS A 117 12.60 1.54 -5.71
C LYS A 117 12.39 2.21 -7.07
N VAL A 118 13.02 3.36 -7.35
CA VAL A 118 12.93 4.00 -8.67
C VAL A 118 13.45 3.07 -9.77
N ILE A 119 14.58 2.42 -9.53
CA ILE A 119 15.17 1.45 -10.46
C ILE A 119 14.30 0.20 -10.56
N TRP A 120 13.80 -0.31 -9.42
CA TRP A 120 12.94 -1.48 -9.41
C TRP A 120 11.62 -1.26 -10.15
N GLU A 121 11.02 -0.06 -10.06
CA GLU A 121 9.70 0.22 -10.66
C GLU A 121 9.70 -0.03 -12.17
N LEU A 122 10.78 0.37 -12.86
CA LEU A 122 10.94 0.10 -14.29
C LEU A 122 11.05 -1.41 -14.58
N SER A 123 11.76 -2.14 -13.71
CA SER A 123 11.94 -3.59 -13.77
C SER A 123 10.82 -4.40 -13.09
N ARG A 124 9.69 -3.78 -12.73
CA ARG A 124 8.48 -4.51 -12.30
C ARG A 124 7.63 -4.99 -13.46
N PHE A 125 7.87 -4.45 -14.67
CA PHE A 125 7.15 -4.78 -15.89
C PHE A 125 5.70 -4.28 -15.96
N ASP A 126 5.33 -3.28 -15.16
CA ASP A 126 4.02 -2.61 -15.26
C ASP A 126 3.72 -2.15 -16.70
N TRP A 127 4.77 -1.73 -17.43
CA TRP A 127 4.71 -1.29 -18.83
C TRP A 127 4.28 -2.38 -19.81
N ILE A 128 4.41 -3.67 -19.46
CA ILE A 128 3.91 -4.76 -20.30
C ILE A 128 2.40 -4.68 -20.44
N ILE A 129 1.69 -4.23 -19.41
CA ILE A 129 0.22 -4.23 -19.39
C ILE A 129 -0.38 -3.33 -20.49
N PRO A 130 -0.05 -2.03 -20.59
CA PRO A 130 -0.55 -1.20 -21.68
C PRO A 130 -0.07 -1.68 -23.06
N LEU A 131 1.17 -2.19 -23.19
CA LEU A 131 1.67 -2.75 -24.45
C LEU A 131 0.88 -3.99 -24.88
N ALA A 132 0.52 -4.86 -23.94
CA ALA A 132 -0.29 -6.04 -24.20
C ALA A 132 -1.73 -5.66 -24.60
N GLN A 133 -2.32 -4.65 -23.97
CA GLN A 133 -3.64 -4.12 -24.36
C GLN A 133 -3.63 -3.57 -25.80
N GLU A 134 -2.64 -2.75 -26.14
CA GLU A 134 -2.46 -2.20 -27.49
C GLU A 134 -2.19 -3.29 -28.53
N THR A 135 -1.32 -4.24 -28.19
CA THR A 135 -1.04 -5.42 -29.02
C THR A 135 -2.31 -6.22 -29.29
N LYS A 136 -3.15 -6.44 -28.26
CA LYS A 136 -4.44 -7.14 -28.40
C LYS A 136 -5.44 -6.41 -29.29
N LYS A 137 -5.25 -5.11 -29.52
CA LYS A 137 -6.02 -4.32 -30.49
C LYS A 137 -5.44 -4.31 -31.90
N GLY A 138 -4.35 -5.03 -32.15
CA GLY A 138 -3.68 -5.11 -33.44
C GLY A 138 -2.55 -4.07 -33.63
N ASN A 139 -2.13 -3.36 -32.58
CA ASN A 139 -1.06 -2.37 -32.70
C ASN A 139 0.32 -3.06 -32.80
N ARG A 140 0.84 -3.15 -34.03
CA ARG A 140 2.13 -3.80 -34.29
C ARG A 140 3.32 -3.11 -33.62
N LYS A 141 3.31 -1.77 -33.50
CA LYS A 141 4.38 -1.04 -32.82
C LYS A 141 4.46 -1.39 -31.33
N ALA A 142 3.31 -1.52 -30.67
CA ALA A 142 3.26 -1.95 -29.27
C ALA A 142 3.77 -3.38 -29.10
N PHE A 143 3.46 -4.27 -30.04
CA PHE A 143 3.96 -5.64 -30.05
C PHE A 143 5.49 -5.70 -30.22
N ASP A 144 6.03 -4.98 -31.19
CA ASP A 144 7.47 -4.96 -31.44
C ASP A 144 8.23 -4.37 -30.23
N LEU A 145 7.68 -3.31 -29.62
CA LEU A 145 8.22 -2.74 -28.37
C LEU A 145 8.17 -3.72 -27.20
N LEU A 146 7.07 -4.46 -27.03
CA LEU A 146 6.90 -5.45 -25.96
C LEU A 146 8.01 -6.49 -25.98
N ASN A 147 8.25 -7.11 -27.13
CA ASN A 147 9.30 -8.12 -27.27
C ASN A 147 10.71 -7.50 -27.24
N SER A 148 10.92 -6.34 -27.89
CA SER A 148 12.21 -5.65 -27.90
C SER A 148 12.69 -5.29 -26.49
N TRP A 149 11.82 -4.69 -25.67
CA TRP A 149 12.19 -4.28 -24.31
C TRP A 149 12.39 -5.48 -23.38
N LEU A 150 11.60 -6.54 -23.53
CA LEU A 150 11.82 -7.79 -22.78
C LEU A 150 13.15 -8.45 -23.14
N ASN A 151 13.49 -8.51 -24.42
CA ASN A 151 14.77 -9.06 -24.89
C ASN A 151 15.96 -8.24 -24.41
N ASP A 152 15.87 -6.91 -24.45
CA ASP A 152 16.90 -6.04 -23.91
C ASP A 152 17.06 -6.20 -22.38
N TRP A 153 15.95 -6.28 -21.64
CA TRP A 153 16.01 -6.55 -20.20
C TRP A 153 16.73 -7.86 -19.90
N GLN A 154 16.46 -8.94 -20.67
CA GLN A 154 17.15 -10.23 -20.52
C GLN A 154 18.66 -10.11 -20.77
N LYS A 155 19.08 -9.33 -21.78
CA LYS A 155 20.49 -9.09 -22.13
C LYS A 155 21.22 -8.31 -21.04
N CYS A 156 20.56 -7.30 -20.46
CA CYS A 156 21.15 -6.43 -19.45
C CYS A 156 21.08 -6.99 -18.01
N ASN A 157 20.17 -7.94 -17.73
CA ASN A 157 19.91 -8.44 -16.38
C ASN A 157 20.20 -9.93 -16.26
N GLN A 158 21.49 -10.30 -16.28
CA GLN A 158 21.93 -11.68 -16.07
C GLN A 158 21.20 -12.32 -14.88
N PRO A 159 20.65 -13.56 -15.02
CA PRO A 159 19.92 -14.21 -13.95
C PRO A 159 20.68 -14.19 -12.62
N TYR A 160 20.06 -13.57 -11.62
CA TYR A 160 20.55 -13.51 -10.22
C TYR A 160 21.75 -12.56 -9.99
N TYR A 161 22.05 -11.66 -10.93
CA TYR A 161 23.06 -10.62 -10.77
C TYR A 161 22.43 -9.24 -10.96
N GLY A 162 22.86 -8.25 -10.19
CA GLY A 162 22.31 -6.90 -10.26
C GLY A 162 21.15 -6.62 -9.31
N VAL A 163 20.85 -5.33 -9.19
CA VAL A 163 19.85 -4.80 -8.27
C VAL A 163 18.44 -5.33 -8.55
N ASN A 164 18.10 -5.59 -9.81
CA ASN A 164 16.78 -6.05 -10.23
C ASN A 164 16.46 -7.49 -9.78
N TRP A 165 17.45 -8.24 -9.27
CA TRP A 165 17.30 -9.57 -8.68
C TRP A 165 17.41 -9.61 -7.14
N LYS A 166 17.63 -8.46 -6.50
CA LYS A 166 17.85 -8.34 -5.05
C LYS A 166 16.66 -8.79 -4.22
N CYS A 167 15.45 -8.42 -4.63
CA CYS A 167 14.24 -8.67 -3.87
C CYS A 167 13.35 -9.75 -4.53
N GLY A 168 12.91 -10.72 -3.72
CA GLY A 168 12.02 -11.80 -4.18
C GLY A 168 10.63 -11.30 -4.58
N GLN A 169 10.12 -10.26 -3.90
CA GLN A 169 8.85 -9.63 -4.26
C GLN A 169 8.92 -8.97 -5.64
N GLU A 170 10.02 -8.29 -5.98
CA GLU A 170 10.19 -7.65 -7.30
C GLU A 170 10.20 -8.69 -8.43
N ALA A 171 10.90 -9.82 -8.22
CA ALA A 171 10.84 -10.97 -9.13
C ALA A 171 9.43 -11.57 -9.24
N SER A 172 8.65 -11.51 -8.16
CA SER A 172 7.27 -12.01 -8.12
C SER A 172 6.30 -11.10 -8.87
N ILE A 173 6.46 -9.79 -8.73
CA ILE A 173 5.66 -8.79 -9.46
C ILE A 173 5.87 -8.93 -10.97
N ARG A 174 7.11 -9.15 -11.43
CA ARG A 174 7.39 -9.46 -12.84
C ARG A 174 6.61 -10.68 -13.34
N VAL A 175 6.58 -11.77 -12.55
CA VAL A 175 5.80 -12.97 -12.90
C VAL A 175 4.31 -12.63 -12.99
N ILE A 176 3.77 -11.82 -12.06
CA ILE A 176 2.37 -11.41 -12.08
C ILE A 176 2.04 -10.61 -13.35
N HIS A 177 2.88 -9.64 -13.73
CA HIS A 177 2.66 -8.87 -14.96
C HIS A 177 2.80 -9.72 -16.23
N LEU A 178 3.79 -10.62 -16.29
CA LEU A 178 3.94 -11.57 -17.41
C LEU A 178 2.71 -12.46 -17.56
N ILE A 179 2.20 -13.04 -16.47
CA ILE A 179 1.00 -13.89 -16.50
C ILE A 179 -0.26 -13.08 -16.83
N THR A 180 -0.35 -11.82 -16.38
CA THR A 180 -1.45 -10.93 -16.75
C THR A 180 -1.41 -10.62 -18.26
N ALA A 181 -0.23 -10.41 -18.83
CA ALA A 181 -0.06 -10.21 -20.28
C ALA A 181 -0.41 -11.47 -21.08
N VAL A 182 0.00 -12.65 -20.60
CA VAL A 182 -0.43 -13.96 -21.13
C VAL A 182 -1.95 -14.06 -21.16
N TYR A 183 -2.62 -13.62 -20.10
CA TYR A 183 -4.09 -13.60 -20.04
C TYR A 183 -4.67 -12.66 -21.09
N VAL A 184 -4.22 -11.40 -21.12
CA VAL A 184 -4.71 -10.35 -22.05
C VAL A 184 -4.51 -10.75 -23.50
N LEU A 185 -3.41 -11.43 -23.82
CA LEU A 185 -3.07 -11.84 -25.19
C LEU A 185 -3.62 -13.23 -25.57
N ASP A 186 -4.33 -13.91 -24.65
CA ASP A 186 -4.84 -15.28 -24.82
C ASP A 186 -3.76 -16.34 -25.10
N GLN A 187 -2.56 -16.20 -24.52
CA GLN A 187 -1.39 -17.08 -24.77
C GLN A 187 -1.12 -18.08 -23.66
N ILE A 188 -2.16 -18.48 -22.91
CA ILE A 188 -2.03 -19.45 -21.82
C ILE A 188 -1.60 -20.82 -22.35
N LYS A 189 -2.17 -21.21 -23.51
CA LYS A 189 -1.87 -22.46 -24.20
C LYS A 189 -0.91 -22.14 -25.35
N CYS A 190 0.14 -22.95 -25.49
CA CYS A 190 1.16 -22.80 -26.53
C CYS A 190 1.95 -21.47 -26.47
N PRO A 191 2.45 -21.03 -25.30
CA PRO A 191 3.34 -19.89 -25.19
C PRO A 191 4.69 -20.17 -25.88
N LEU A 192 5.42 -19.12 -26.24
CA LEU A 192 6.77 -19.26 -26.78
C LEU A 192 7.75 -19.82 -25.72
N PRO A 193 8.74 -20.62 -26.12
CA PRO A 193 9.72 -21.20 -25.20
C PRO A 193 10.46 -20.16 -24.34
N SER A 194 10.77 -18.99 -24.88
CA SER A 194 11.44 -17.90 -24.15
C SER A 194 10.61 -17.38 -22.98
N LEU A 195 9.29 -17.30 -23.11
CA LEU A 195 8.41 -16.88 -22.02
C LEU A 195 8.32 -17.93 -20.92
N ILE A 196 8.18 -19.21 -21.29
CA ILE A 196 8.26 -20.34 -20.34
C ILE A 196 9.57 -20.24 -19.56
N ARG A 197 10.69 -20.05 -20.27
CA ARG A 197 12.00 -19.96 -19.65
C ARG A 197 12.11 -18.75 -18.73
N LEU A 198 11.68 -17.57 -19.16
CA LEU A 198 11.71 -16.36 -18.35
C LEU A 198 10.95 -16.56 -17.04
N ILE A 199 9.74 -17.11 -17.08
CA ILE A 199 8.94 -17.41 -15.89
C ILE A 199 9.64 -18.44 -15.00
N GLU A 200 10.16 -19.53 -15.56
CA GLU A 200 10.89 -20.56 -14.82
C GLU A 200 12.10 -19.97 -14.05
N VAL A 201 12.88 -19.09 -14.68
CA VAL A 201 14.04 -18.40 -14.05
C VAL A 201 13.59 -17.59 -12.83
N HIS A 202 12.47 -16.86 -12.96
CA HIS A 202 11.93 -16.07 -11.84
C HIS A 202 11.44 -16.96 -10.69
N LEU A 203 10.76 -18.07 -10.98
CA LEU A 203 10.31 -19.00 -9.94
C LEU A 203 11.50 -19.68 -9.23
N LYS A 204 12.58 -20.02 -9.96
CA LYS A 204 13.84 -20.50 -9.38
C LYS A 204 14.49 -19.47 -8.45
N ARG A 205 14.36 -18.17 -8.73
CA ARG A 205 14.82 -17.11 -7.83
C ARG A 205 13.99 -17.00 -6.56
N ILE A 206 12.66 -17.15 -6.66
CA ILE A 206 11.72 -16.93 -5.57
C ILE A 206 11.72 -18.10 -4.58
N GLU A 207 11.69 -19.34 -5.08
CA GLU A 207 11.52 -20.56 -4.29
C GLU A 207 12.47 -20.68 -3.08
N PRO A 208 13.78 -20.36 -3.19
CA PRO A 208 14.74 -20.45 -2.09
C PRO A 208 14.53 -19.44 -0.97
N THR A 209 13.89 -18.29 -1.24
CA THR A 209 13.79 -17.16 -0.29
C THR A 209 12.44 -17.07 0.42
N VAL A 210 11.49 -17.93 0.09
CA VAL A 210 10.13 -17.88 0.68
C VAL A 210 10.12 -17.89 2.21
N SER A 211 11.05 -18.58 2.87
CA SER A 211 11.11 -18.64 4.34
C SER A 211 11.34 -17.26 4.94
N TYR A 212 12.19 -16.46 4.29
CA TYR A 212 12.43 -15.07 4.66
C TYR A 212 11.19 -14.21 4.48
N ALA A 213 10.52 -14.30 3.32
CA ALA A 213 9.27 -13.58 3.05
C ALA A 213 8.17 -13.91 4.08
N MET A 214 8.02 -15.19 4.43
CA MET A 214 7.07 -15.65 5.43
C MET A 214 7.42 -15.18 6.86
N GLY A 215 8.70 -14.91 7.13
CA GLY A 215 9.17 -14.35 8.41
C GLY A 215 8.85 -12.86 8.57
N GLN A 216 8.66 -12.13 7.47
CA GLN A 216 8.39 -10.68 7.52
C GLN A 216 6.95 -10.34 7.93
N ASN A 217 6.00 -11.27 7.73
CA ASN A 217 4.57 -11.07 7.98
C ASN A 217 4.00 -9.78 7.35
N ASN A 218 4.43 -9.48 6.13
CA ASN A 218 3.97 -8.37 5.29
C ASN A 218 3.60 -8.89 3.88
N ASN A 219 3.31 -7.97 2.97
CA ASN A 219 2.95 -8.24 1.57
C ASN A 219 3.98 -9.08 0.76
N HIS A 220 5.24 -9.19 1.18
CA HIS A 220 6.22 -10.03 0.46
C HIS A 220 5.77 -11.50 0.46
N GLY A 221 5.23 -11.97 1.59
CA GLY A 221 4.74 -13.33 1.70
C GLY A 221 3.57 -13.62 0.75
N THR A 222 2.67 -12.65 0.53
CA THR A 222 1.55 -12.80 -0.41
C THR A 222 2.02 -12.72 -1.85
N SER A 223 2.90 -11.77 -2.20
CA SER A 223 3.41 -11.62 -3.58
C SER A 223 4.25 -12.82 -4.03
N GLU A 224 5.17 -13.30 -3.20
CA GLU A 224 5.99 -14.49 -3.52
C GLU A 224 5.15 -15.77 -3.60
N ALA A 225 4.11 -15.90 -2.77
CA ALA A 225 3.16 -17.00 -2.85
C ALA A 225 2.34 -16.96 -4.14
N ALA A 226 1.88 -15.77 -4.54
CA ALA A 226 1.11 -15.56 -5.75
C ALA A 226 1.90 -15.93 -7.00
N ALA A 227 3.15 -15.44 -7.13
CA ALA A 227 4.00 -15.77 -8.26
C ALA A 227 4.27 -17.27 -8.38
N LEU A 228 4.55 -17.96 -7.27
CA LEU A 228 4.68 -19.43 -7.26
C LEU A 228 3.39 -20.13 -7.68
N TYR A 229 2.23 -19.61 -7.23
CA TYR A 229 0.93 -20.19 -7.56
C TYR A 229 0.61 -20.05 -9.05
N ILE A 230 0.58 -18.82 -9.58
CA ILE A 230 0.17 -18.55 -10.97
C ILE A 230 1.25 -18.96 -11.97
N GLY A 231 2.53 -18.70 -11.68
CA GLY A 231 3.64 -19.09 -12.54
C GLY A 231 3.84 -20.60 -12.55
N GLY A 232 3.72 -21.27 -11.39
CA GLY A 232 3.73 -22.72 -11.32
C GLY A 232 2.56 -23.35 -12.08
N GLY A 233 1.37 -22.77 -11.96
CA GLY A 233 0.19 -23.17 -12.73
C GLY A 233 0.40 -23.01 -14.23
N PHE A 234 0.99 -21.91 -14.68
CA PHE A 234 1.30 -21.68 -16.10
C PHE A 234 2.29 -22.72 -16.66
N LEU A 235 3.33 -23.05 -15.91
CA LEU A 235 4.28 -24.09 -16.29
C LEU A 235 3.61 -25.48 -16.37
N LYS A 236 2.74 -25.78 -15.40
CA LYS A 236 1.94 -27.01 -15.40
C LYS A 236 1.05 -27.13 -16.64
N GLU A 237 0.29 -26.08 -16.97
CA GLU A 237 -0.60 -26.06 -18.14
C GLU A 237 0.16 -26.28 -19.46
N ASN A 238 1.47 -26.02 -19.46
CA ASN A 238 2.37 -26.19 -20.61
C ASN A 238 3.32 -27.39 -20.49
N GLY A 239 2.98 -28.38 -19.63
CA GLY A 239 3.65 -29.68 -19.60
C GLY A 239 4.89 -29.79 -18.70
N PHE A 240 5.22 -28.75 -17.92
CA PHE A 240 6.38 -28.76 -17.03
C PHE A 240 5.99 -29.21 -15.61
N SER A 241 6.36 -30.44 -15.25
CA SER A 241 5.98 -31.07 -13.97
C SER A 241 6.49 -30.36 -12.71
N ILE A 242 7.56 -29.55 -12.81
CA ILE A 242 8.01 -28.69 -11.70
C ILE A 242 6.94 -27.65 -11.32
N GLY A 243 6.09 -27.27 -12.28
CA GLY A 243 4.97 -26.36 -12.10
C GLY A 243 3.99 -26.82 -11.02
N ASP A 244 3.69 -28.12 -10.94
CA ASP A 244 2.83 -28.68 -9.89
C ASP A 244 3.37 -28.40 -8.48
N LYS A 245 4.69 -28.55 -8.29
CA LYS A 245 5.34 -28.34 -6.99
C LYS A 245 5.28 -26.86 -6.59
N TRP A 246 5.56 -25.95 -7.52
CA TRP A 246 5.49 -24.51 -7.25
C TRP A 246 4.05 -24.03 -7.05
N MET A 247 3.11 -24.50 -7.86
CA MET A 247 1.69 -24.17 -7.72
C MET A 247 1.15 -24.61 -6.35
N ALA A 248 1.43 -25.86 -5.93
CA ALA A 248 1.02 -26.38 -4.63
C ALA A 248 1.66 -25.60 -3.46
N LYS A 249 2.95 -25.24 -3.59
CA LYS A 249 3.67 -24.43 -2.59
C LYS A 249 3.06 -23.02 -2.48
N GLY A 250 2.79 -22.38 -3.61
CA GLY A 250 2.16 -21.06 -3.69
C GLY A 250 0.77 -21.06 -3.06
N ARG A 251 -0.08 -22.04 -3.38
CA ARG A 251 -1.42 -22.21 -2.75
C ARG A 251 -1.33 -22.27 -1.23
N ARG A 252 -0.52 -23.18 -0.70
CA ARG A 252 -0.38 -23.36 0.76
C ARG A 252 0.09 -22.07 1.44
N MET A 253 1.01 -21.35 0.80
CA MET A 253 1.49 -20.07 1.32
C MET A 253 0.39 -19.01 1.26
N LEU A 254 -0.37 -18.89 0.17
CA LEU A 254 -1.48 -17.94 0.05
C LEU A 254 -2.51 -18.16 1.16
N GLU A 255 -2.95 -19.39 1.38
CA GLU A 255 -3.91 -19.73 2.45
C GLU A 255 -3.38 -19.39 3.84
N ASP A 256 -2.12 -19.74 4.13
CA ASP A 256 -1.46 -19.36 5.39
C ASP A 256 -1.35 -17.84 5.55
N ARG A 257 -0.99 -17.11 4.48
CA ARG A 257 -0.83 -15.65 4.53
C ARG A 257 -2.15 -14.92 4.70
N VAL A 258 -3.21 -15.35 4.00
CA VAL A 258 -4.55 -14.78 4.18
C VAL A 258 -5.04 -15.00 5.60
N ASN A 259 -4.96 -16.24 6.09
CA ASN A 259 -5.38 -16.56 7.45
C ASN A 259 -4.57 -15.80 8.52
N LYS A 260 -3.26 -15.64 8.32
CA LYS A 260 -2.39 -15.01 9.31
C LYS A 260 -2.48 -13.49 9.30
N LEU A 261 -2.48 -12.88 8.12
CA LEU A 261 -2.25 -11.44 7.94
C LEU A 261 -3.53 -10.62 7.82
N ILE A 262 -4.70 -11.28 7.66
CA ILE A 262 -6.01 -10.62 7.63
C ILE A 262 -6.77 -11.02 8.89
N ASP A 263 -7.22 -10.02 9.64
CA ASP A 263 -7.96 -10.25 10.88
C ASP A 263 -9.47 -10.53 10.64
N GLU A 264 -10.23 -10.77 11.71
CA GLU A 264 -11.68 -11.06 11.63
C GLU A 264 -12.54 -9.83 11.26
N THR A 265 -11.94 -8.66 11.13
CA THR A 265 -12.58 -7.43 10.68
C THR A 265 -12.13 -7.03 9.27
N GLY A 266 -11.26 -7.83 8.65
CA GLY A 266 -10.71 -7.60 7.33
C GLY A 266 -9.44 -6.76 7.31
N THR A 267 -8.91 -6.26 8.43
CA THR A 267 -7.71 -5.41 8.39
C THR A 267 -6.47 -6.23 8.04
N PHE A 268 -5.65 -5.71 7.13
CA PHE A 268 -4.38 -6.31 6.74
C PHE A 268 -3.22 -5.87 7.67
N SER A 269 -2.24 -6.78 7.87
CA SER A 269 -1.16 -6.67 8.86
C SER A 269 -0.25 -5.44 8.77
N GLN A 270 -0.29 -4.69 7.67
CA GLN A 270 0.56 -3.50 7.47
C GLN A 270 -0.13 -2.18 7.83
N TYR A 271 -1.43 -2.21 8.19
CA TYR A 271 -2.20 -1.02 8.60
C TYR A 271 -2.07 0.15 7.60
N SER A 272 -2.09 -0.17 6.31
CA SER A 272 -1.90 0.77 5.20
C SER A 272 -2.94 0.52 4.12
N LEU A 273 -3.60 1.58 3.64
CA LEU A 273 -4.57 1.47 2.55
C LEU A 273 -3.89 1.00 1.24
N ASN A 274 -2.71 1.54 0.92
CA ASN A 274 -1.97 1.16 -0.28
C ASN A 274 -1.52 -0.31 -0.24
N TYR A 275 -1.04 -0.79 0.91
CA TYR A 275 -0.66 -2.20 1.05
C TYR A 275 -1.85 -3.15 1.18
N HIS A 276 -3.01 -2.65 1.63
CA HIS A 276 -4.26 -3.39 1.54
C HIS A 276 -4.68 -3.60 0.09
N ARG A 277 -4.60 -2.57 -0.76
CA ARG A 277 -4.78 -2.69 -2.22
C ARG A 277 -3.83 -3.71 -2.81
N LEU A 278 -2.53 -3.58 -2.54
CA LEU A 278 -1.51 -4.50 -3.06
C LEU A 278 -1.84 -5.97 -2.74
N MET A 279 -2.27 -6.23 -1.50
CA MET A 279 -2.71 -7.55 -1.06
C MET A 279 -3.95 -8.02 -1.83
N LEU A 280 -4.99 -7.18 -1.98
CA LEU A 280 -6.19 -7.54 -2.71
C LEU A 280 -5.93 -7.78 -4.20
N ASP A 281 -5.17 -6.91 -4.87
CA ASP A 281 -4.79 -7.10 -6.28
C ASP A 281 -4.07 -8.44 -6.48
N THR A 282 -3.10 -8.74 -5.61
CA THR A 282 -2.32 -9.99 -5.63
C THR A 282 -3.22 -11.22 -5.51
N ILE A 283 -4.28 -11.14 -4.71
CA ILE A 283 -5.19 -12.27 -4.47
C ILE A 283 -6.26 -12.35 -5.56
N CYS A 284 -6.74 -11.21 -6.06
CA CYS A 284 -7.65 -11.16 -7.21
C CYS A 284 -7.04 -11.85 -8.43
N ILE A 285 -5.78 -11.55 -8.77
CA ILE A 285 -5.15 -12.19 -9.94
C ILE A 285 -4.97 -13.70 -9.75
N CYS A 286 -4.72 -14.16 -8.51
CA CYS A 286 -4.66 -15.57 -8.19
C CYS A 286 -6.02 -16.27 -8.38
N GLU A 287 -7.12 -15.64 -7.96
CA GLU A 287 -8.45 -16.19 -8.12
C GLU A 287 -8.94 -16.15 -9.57
N VAL A 288 -8.63 -15.08 -10.30
CA VAL A 288 -8.88 -14.99 -11.75
C VAL A 288 -8.12 -16.11 -12.48
N TRP A 289 -6.85 -16.31 -12.14
CA TRP A 289 -6.04 -17.40 -12.69
C TRP A 289 -6.65 -18.77 -12.35
N ARG A 290 -6.99 -19.01 -11.08
CA ARG A 290 -7.61 -20.26 -10.62
C ARG A 290 -8.85 -20.61 -11.45
N LYS A 291 -9.75 -19.64 -11.65
CA LYS A 291 -10.97 -19.81 -12.47
C LYS A 291 -10.61 -20.12 -13.93
N LYS A 292 -9.64 -19.41 -14.51
CA LYS A 292 -9.23 -19.58 -15.91
C LYS A 292 -8.68 -20.98 -16.23
N ILE A 293 -7.90 -21.55 -15.31
CA ILE A 293 -7.34 -22.91 -15.47
C ILE A 293 -8.21 -23.99 -14.80
N ASN A 294 -9.43 -23.64 -14.34
CA ASN A 294 -10.35 -24.55 -13.66
C ASN A 294 -9.71 -25.34 -12.49
N SER A 295 -8.87 -24.67 -11.69
CA SER A 295 -8.22 -25.28 -10.53
C SER A 295 -9.17 -25.33 -9.32
N LYS A 296 -8.94 -26.29 -8.42
CA LYS A 296 -9.69 -26.44 -7.15
C LYS A 296 -9.78 -25.11 -6.41
N GLU A 297 -10.92 -24.84 -5.78
CA GLU A 297 -11.10 -23.67 -4.91
C GLU A 297 -10.09 -23.62 -3.75
N PHE A 298 -9.78 -22.42 -3.26
CA PHE A 298 -9.10 -22.23 -1.98
C PHE A 298 -10.03 -22.64 -0.82
N SER A 299 -9.49 -22.76 0.39
CA SER A 299 -10.28 -23.01 1.60
C SER A 299 -11.40 -21.98 1.81
N GLU A 300 -12.48 -22.37 2.49
CA GLU A 300 -13.59 -21.47 2.82
C GLU A 300 -13.13 -20.25 3.62
N ASN A 301 -12.31 -20.46 4.65
CA ASN A 301 -11.70 -19.40 5.45
C ASN A 301 -10.87 -18.40 4.60
N PHE A 302 -10.23 -18.84 3.52
CA PHE A 302 -9.56 -17.93 2.60
C PHE A 302 -10.55 -16.95 1.98
N TYR A 303 -11.67 -17.43 1.46
CA TYR A 303 -12.68 -16.56 0.84
C TYR A 303 -13.39 -15.67 1.86
N GLU A 304 -13.66 -16.18 3.08
CA GLU A 304 -14.26 -15.39 4.17
C GLU A 304 -13.37 -14.20 4.54
N LYS A 305 -12.07 -14.43 4.77
CA LYS A 305 -11.09 -13.37 5.08
C LYS A 305 -11.00 -12.32 3.99
N ILE A 306 -11.00 -12.73 2.72
CA ILE A 306 -10.88 -11.80 1.60
C ILE A 306 -12.16 -11.01 1.37
N SER A 307 -13.32 -11.62 1.60
CA SER A 307 -14.61 -10.92 1.63
C SER A 307 -14.62 -9.84 2.71
N LEU A 308 -14.13 -10.15 3.92
CA LEU A 308 -13.98 -9.17 5.00
C LEU A 308 -13.00 -8.05 4.64
N ALA A 309 -11.83 -8.38 4.07
CA ALA A 309 -10.85 -7.39 3.65
C ALA A 309 -11.35 -6.48 2.52
N THR A 310 -12.12 -7.04 1.58
CA THR A 310 -12.77 -6.28 0.51
C THR A 310 -13.78 -5.29 1.09
N ARG A 311 -14.61 -5.74 2.05
CA ARG A 311 -15.58 -4.88 2.74
C ARG A 311 -14.91 -3.79 3.58
N TRP A 312 -13.82 -4.11 4.27
CA TRP A 312 -13.04 -3.13 5.05
C TRP A 312 -12.57 -1.98 4.16
N MET A 313 -11.97 -2.31 3.01
CA MET A 313 -11.48 -1.29 2.07
C MET A 313 -12.65 -0.52 1.44
N TYR A 314 -13.73 -1.20 1.06
CA TYR A 314 -14.93 -0.56 0.53
C TYR A 314 -15.55 0.46 1.51
N ASN A 315 -15.44 0.19 2.82
CA ASN A 315 -15.91 1.12 3.86
C ASN A 315 -15.03 2.37 4.03
N ILE A 316 -13.84 2.45 3.44
CA ILE A 316 -12.92 3.60 3.59
C ILE A 316 -12.61 4.36 2.30
N ILE A 317 -13.24 3.96 1.18
CA ILE A 317 -13.12 4.66 -0.10
C ILE A 317 -14.31 5.59 -0.31
N ASP A 318 -14.05 6.81 -0.73
CA ASP A 318 -15.08 7.73 -1.21
C ASP A 318 -15.56 7.27 -2.60
N PRO A 319 -16.87 6.98 -2.79
CA PRO A 319 -17.37 6.44 -4.06
C PRO A 319 -17.27 7.41 -5.24
N GLU A 320 -17.32 8.73 -4.99
CA GLU A 320 -17.33 9.75 -6.04
C GLU A 320 -15.93 9.94 -6.66
N SER A 321 -14.92 10.17 -5.83
CA SER A 321 -13.53 10.35 -6.26
C SER A 321 -12.81 9.02 -6.49
N GLY A 322 -13.20 7.95 -5.78
CA GLY A 322 -12.47 6.70 -5.72
C GLY A 322 -11.24 6.73 -4.81
N ASP A 323 -10.95 7.87 -4.18
CA ASP A 323 -9.83 8.05 -3.27
C ASP A 323 -10.21 7.64 -1.83
N GLY A 324 -9.22 7.57 -0.95
CA GLY A 324 -9.42 7.32 0.48
C GLY A 324 -8.30 7.94 1.32
N PRO A 325 -8.26 7.72 2.64
CA PRO A 325 -7.19 8.23 3.48
C PRO A 325 -5.81 7.73 3.04
N ASN A 326 -4.77 8.53 3.26
CA ASN A 326 -3.39 8.12 2.95
C ASN A 326 -2.69 7.47 4.14
N ILE A 327 -3.42 6.66 4.91
CA ILE A 327 -2.95 6.10 6.18
C ILE A 327 -1.96 4.97 5.95
N GLY A 328 -0.91 4.97 6.76
CA GLY A 328 0.14 3.96 6.74
C GLY A 328 1.13 4.19 5.60
N ALA A 329 2.03 3.22 5.45
CA ALA A 329 3.05 3.27 4.42
C ALA A 329 2.45 3.24 3.00
N ASN A 330 2.76 4.24 2.17
CA ASN A 330 2.33 4.33 0.78
C ASN A 330 3.55 4.51 -0.13
N ASP A 331 3.81 3.51 -0.97
CA ASP A 331 4.90 3.47 -1.92
C ASP A 331 4.41 3.47 -3.38
N GLY A 332 3.13 3.78 -3.58
CA GLY A 332 2.48 3.77 -4.88
C GLY A 332 2.12 2.37 -5.42
N ALA A 333 2.50 1.26 -4.76
CA ALA A 333 2.33 -0.08 -5.32
C ALA A 333 0.91 -0.41 -5.81
N ARG A 334 0.79 -0.68 -7.11
CA ARG A 334 -0.42 -1.09 -7.83
C ARG A 334 -0.06 -2.27 -8.75
N ILE A 335 -0.75 -3.40 -8.65
CA ILE A 335 -0.35 -4.63 -9.38
C ILE A 335 -1.22 -4.89 -10.62
N ILE A 336 -2.41 -4.30 -10.70
CA ILE A 336 -3.31 -4.50 -11.85
C ILE A 336 -3.61 -3.15 -12.53
N PRO A 337 -2.67 -2.58 -13.30
CA PRO A 337 -2.89 -1.30 -13.99
C PRO A 337 -3.66 -1.47 -15.32
N LEU A 338 -4.80 -2.18 -15.33
CA LEU A 338 -5.63 -2.40 -16.54
C LEU A 338 -6.68 -1.29 -16.80
N SER A 339 -6.70 -0.23 -15.99
CA SER A 339 -7.65 0.88 -16.12
C SER A 339 -6.96 2.24 -16.20
N ASN A 340 -7.67 3.23 -16.76
CA ASN A 340 -7.22 4.62 -16.86
C ASN A 340 -7.30 5.41 -15.56
N CYS A 341 -7.81 4.80 -14.51
CA CYS A 341 -7.88 5.39 -13.19
C CYS A 341 -6.49 5.78 -12.70
N ASP A 342 -6.40 6.94 -12.05
CA ASP A 342 -5.22 7.35 -11.30
C ASP A 342 -4.86 6.29 -10.25
N TYR A 343 -3.60 6.20 -9.84
CA TYR A 343 -3.22 5.22 -8.85
C TYR A 343 -3.88 5.48 -7.47
N ARG A 344 -4.30 6.70 -7.14
CA ARG A 344 -5.11 6.99 -5.95
C ARG A 344 -6.57 6.60 -6.08
N ASP A 345 -7.04 6.23 -7.27
CA ASP A 345 -8.38 5.68 -7.43
C ASP A 345 -8.35 4.16 -7.18
N PHE A 346 -8.99 3.77 -6.07
CA PHE A 346 -9.05 2.40 -5.58
C PHE A 346 -10.26 1.63 -6.10
N ARG A 347 -11.17 2.27 -6.85
CA ARG A 347 -12.37 1.64 -7.38
C ARG A 347 -12.08 0.45 -8.29
N PRO A 348 -11.03 0.44 -9.16
CA PRO A 348 -10.72 -0.74 -9.98
C PRO A 348 -10.50 -2.00 -9.13
N THR A 349 -9.60 -1.93 -8.14
CA THR A 349 -9.31 -3.05 -7.23
C THR A 349 -10.57 -3.51 -6.50
N LEU A 350 -11.36 -2.58 -5.98
CA LEU A 350 -12.57 -2.90 -5.23
C LEU A 350 -13.67 -3.50 -6.10
N GLN A 351 -13.86 -2.97 -7.32
CA GLN A 351 -14.83 -3.50 -8.27
C GLN A 351 -14.48 -4.93 -8.66
N LEU A 352 -13.19 -5.20 -8.94
CA LEU A 352 -12.69 -6.54 -9.23
C LEU A 352 -12.85 -7.48 -8.03
N ALA A 353 -12.40 -7.07 -6.83
CA ALA A 353 -12.48 -7.89 -5.63
C ALA A 353 -13.94 -8.23 -5.26
N MET A 354 -14.84 -7.24 -5.29
CA MET A 354 -16.26 -7.42 -5.01
C MET A 354 -16.92 -8.36 -6.04
N ALA A 355 -16.54 -8.25 -7.32
CA ALA A 355 -17.07 -9.15 -8.35
C ALA A 355 -16.58 -10.58 -8.19
N VAL A 356 -15.29 -10.75 -7.91
CA VAL A 356 -14.64 -12.06 -7.86
C VAL A 356 -14.99 -12.84 -6.59
N PHE A 357 -15.07 -12.17 -5.44
CA PHE A 357 -15.26 -12.80 -4.12
C PHE A 357 -16.66 -12.67 -3.54
N ASN A 358 -17.44 -11.68 -3.98
CA ASN A 358 -18.78 -11.44 -3.44
C ASN A 358 -19.89 -11.54 -4.49
N ASN A 359 -19.56 -11.70 -5.78
CA ASN A 359 -20.50 -11.65 -6.89
C ASN A 359 -21.40 -10.40 -6.83
N LYS A 360 -20.81 -9.27 -6.44
CA LYS A 360 -21.47 -7.97 -6.30
C LYS A 360 -20.66 -6.89 -6.99
N ARG A 361 -21.35 -5.80 -7.33
CA ARG A 361 -20.76 -4.62 -7.95
C ARG A 361 -20.63 -3.51 -6.90
N ALA A 362 -19.41 -3.03 -6.65
CA ALA A 362 -19.13 -2.03 -5.62
C ALA A 362 -19.64 -0.64 -6.03
N TYR A 363 -19.44 -0.25 -7.29
CA TYR A 363 -19.77 1.07 -7.82
C TYR A 363 -20.61 0.96 -9.09
N LEU A 364 -21.27 2.07 -9.48
CA LEU A 364 -21.90 2.16 -10.80
C LEU A 364 -20.85 2.01 -11.91
N SER A 365 -21.27 1.86 -13.17
CA SER A 365 -20.30 1.65 -14.25
C SER A 365 -19.42 2.88 -14.51
N GLY A 366 -18.14 2.64 -14.83
CA GLY A 366 -17.12 3.65 -15.06
C GLY A 366 -15.79 3.01 -15.46
N ASP A 367 -14.72 3.80 -15.59
CA ASP A 367 -13.38 3.31 -16.01
C ASP A 367 -12.81 2.19 -15.14
N TRP A 368 -13.26 2.08 -13.89
CA TRP A 368 -12.90 1.00 -12.98
C TRP A 368 -13.45 -0.37 -13.40
N ASP A 369 -14.44 -0.43 -14.30
CA ASP A 369 -14.91 -1.69 -14.89
C ASP A 369 -13.87 -2.30 -15.87
N ASN A 370 -12.90 -1.52 -16.37
CA ASN A 370 -11.94 -1.97 -17.38
C ASN A 370 -11.11 -3.17 -16.93
N GLN A 371 -10.74 -3.25 -15.63
CA GLN A 371 -10.06 -4.42 -15.07
C GLN A 371 -10.90 -5.69 -15.25
N LEU A 372 -12.21 -5.63 -15.01
CA LEU A 372 -13.10 -6.77 -15.17
C LEU A 372 -13.21 -7.19 -16.62
N LEU A 373 -13.34 -6.22 -17.53
CA LEU A 373 -13.44 -6.48 -18.97
C LEU A 373 -12.19 -7.18 -19.52
N TRP A 374 -10.99 -6.67 -19.21
CA TRP A 374 -9.72 -7.28 -19.65
C TRP A 374 -9.46 -8.65 -19.04
N LEU A 375 -9.91 -8.87 -17.80
CA LEU A 375 -9.78 -10.17 -17.12
C LEU A 375 -10.96 -11.11 -17.44
N ASN A 376 -11.83 -10.75 -18.37
CA ASN A 376 -13.04 -11.49 -18.76
C ASN A 376 -13.91 -11.90 -17.55
N ILE A 377 -14.02 -11.00 -16.56
CA ILE A 377 -14.89 -11.14 -15.40
C ILE A 377 -16.20 -10.43 -15.72
N LYS A 378 -17.31 -11.19 -15.64
CA LYS A 378 -18.64 -10.62 -15.81
C LYS A 378 -18.93 -9.60 -14.73
N ILE A 379 -19.31 -8.39 -15.12
CA ILE A 379 -19.76 -7.34 -14.20
C ILE A 379 -21.04 -7.83 -13.51
N PRO A 380 -21.07 -7.95 -12.18
CA PRO A 380 -22.26 -8.37 -11.47
C PRO A 380 -23.41 -7.36 -11.60
N LYS A 381 -24.65 -7.87 -11.67
CA LYS A 381 -25.85 -7.03 -11.72
C LYS A 381 -26.27 -6.50 -10.36
N ILE A 382 -25.93 -7.22 -9.29
CA ILE A 382 -26.34 -6.91 -7.92
C ILE A 382 -25.35 -5.91 -7.33
N ALA A 383 -25.83 -4.74 -6.93
CA ALA A 383 -25.03 -3.75 -6.22
C ALA A 383 -24.65 -4.23 -4.82
N ALA A 384 -23.47 -3.83 -4.35
CA ALA A 384 -23.08 -3.97 -2.96
C ALA A 384 -23.99 -3.11 -2.07
N THR A 385 -24.19 -3.54 -0.82
CA THR A 385 -24.79 -2.68 0.19
C THR A 385 -23.91 -1.42 0.34
N PRO A 386 -24.48 -0.22 0.55
CA PRO A 386 -23.69 0.99 0.73
C PRO A 386 -22.64 0.85 1.86
N PRO A 387 -21.51 1.57 1.77
CA PRO A 387 -20.52 1.63 2.85
C PRO A 387 -21.16 2.02 4.19
N SER A 388 -20.73 1.39 5.27
CA SER A 388 -21.26 1.63 6.62
C SER A 388 -20.15 1.89 7.62
N SER A 389 -20.51 2.43 8.78
CA SER A 389 -19.61 2.53 9.91
C SER A 389 -19.14 1.13 10.36
N LEU A 390 -17.89 1.03 10.80
CA LEU A 390 -17.25 -0.22 11.21
C LEU A 390 -16.15 0.05 12.22
N ASP A 391 -16.18 -0.67 13.35
CA ASP A 391 -15.03 -0.77 14.26
C ASP A 391 -14.20 -2.01 13.93
N ALA A 392 -13.08 -1.80 13.24
CA ALA A 392 -12.11 -2.83 12.89
C ALA A 392 -11.14 -3.07 14.05
N LYS A 393 -11.66 -3.62 15.14
CA LYS A 393 -11.01 -3.67 16.47
C LYS A 393 -9.65 -4.34 16.54
N GLN A 394 -9.38 -5.30 15.67
CA GLN A 394 -8.09 -6.00 15.64
C GLN A 394 -7.02 -5.24 14.85
N GLY A 395 -7.46 -4.37 13.93
CA GLY A 395 -6.60 -3.49 13.14
C GLY A 395 -6.37 -2.12 13.77
N GLY A 396 -7.24 -1.71 14.70
CA GLY A 396 -7.16 -0.41 15.33
C GLY A 396 -7.70 0.72 14.45
N PHE A 397 -8.82 0.48 13.77
CA PHE A 397 -9.49 1.51 12.96
C PHE A 397 -10.96 1.60 13.34
N SER A 398 -11.47 2.80 13.52
CA SER A 398 -12.90 3.06 13.56
C SER A 398 -13.28 3.94 12.39
N ILE A 399 -14.20 3.44 11.58
CA ILE A 399 -14.73 4.08 10.38
C ILE A 399 -16.13 4.56 10.72
N LEU A 400 -16.35 5.87 10.65
CA LEU A 400 -17.64 6.48 10.90
C LEU A 400 -18.17 7.01 9.56
N ARG A 401 -19.32 6.49 9.12
CA ARG A 401 -20.04 6.93 7.93
C ARG A 401 -21.39 7.53 8.33
N LYS A 402 -21.71 8.70 7.77
CA LYS A 402 -23.04 9.33 7.89
C LYS A 402 -23.34 10.07 6.60
N GLY A 403 -24.23 9.52 5.76
CA GLY A 403 -24.45 10.01 4.41
C GLY A 403 -23.14 10.04 3.60
N ASN A 404 -22.77 11.22 3.10
CA ASN A 404 -21.54 11.44 2.32
C ASN A 404 -20.32 11.80 3.19
N LEU A 405 -20.41 11.62 4.51
CA LEU A 405 -19.34 11.91 5.46
C LEU A 405 -18.58 10.64 5.81
N MET A 406 -17.26 10.75 5.93
CA MET A 406 -16.40 9.68 6.39
C MET A 406 -15.33 10.22 7.33
N ALA A 407 -15.32 9.73 8.56
CA ALA A 407 -14.24 9.98 9.52
C ALA A 407 -13.56 8.67 9.90
N ILE A 408 -12.23 8.66 9.93
CA ILE A 408 -11.45 7.45 10.23
C ILE A 408 -10.49 7.76 11.37
N LEU A 409 -10.72 7.13 12.51
CA LEU A 409 -9.82 7.19 13.66
C LEU A 409 -8.94 5.94 13.68
N LYS A 410 -7.63 6.14 13.54
CA LYS A 410 -6.64 5.09 13.76
C LYS A 410 -6.24 5.06 15.23
N TYR A 411 -6.52 3.99 15.94
CA TYR A 411 -6.21 3.82 17.35
C TYR A 411 -5.26 2.65 17.60
N PRO A 412 -4.45 2.66 18.67
CA PRO A 412 -3.36 1.70 18.81
C PRO A 412 -3.86 0.29 19.15
N CYS A 413 -3.80 -0.60 18.17
CA CYS A 413 -4.05 -2.04 18.31
C CYS A 413 -3.08 -2.83 17.43
N PHE A 414 -1.87 -3.09 17.91
CA PHE A 414 -0.80 -3.65 17.08
C PHE A 414 -0.52 -5.14 17.37
N LYS A 415 -0.97 -6.01 16.47
CA LYS A 415 -0.54 -7.43 16.40
C LYS A 415 0.77 -7.57 15.64
N PHE A 416 0.91 -6.84 14.55
CA PHE A 416 2.09 -6.73 13.70
C PHE A 416 2.78 -5.37 13.86
N ARG A 417 3.99 -5.25 13.30
CA ARG A 417 4.82 -4.05 13.43
C ARG A 417 4.11 -2.81 12.83
N PRO A 418 3.93 -1.71 13.58
CA PRO A 418 3.44 -0.46 13.02
C PRO A 418 4.51 0.20 12.13
N SER A 419 4.07 1.06 11.20
CA SER A 419 4.95 1.78 10.26
C SER A 419 5.20 3.25 10.62
N GLN A 420 4.33 3.87 11.44
CA GLN A 420 4.35 5.30 11.77
C GLN A 420 3.92 5.54 13.23
N ASN A 421 4.25 6.71 13.77
CA ASN A 421 3.74 7.23 15.04
C ASN A 421 2.52 8.12 14.80
N ASP A 422 1.40 7.48 14.53
CA ASP A 422 0.15 8.10 14.10
C ASP A 422 -1.05 7.65 14.96
N ALA A 423 -0.80 7.29 16.21
CA ALA A 423 -1.88 6.88 17.11
C ALA A 423 -2.84 8.04 17.35
N LEU A 424 -4.13 7.73 17.26
CA LEU A 424 -5.26 8.66 17.32
C LEU A 424 -5.30 9.67 16.17
N HIS A 425 -4.59 9.40 15.06
CA HIS A 425 -4.78 10.12 13.81
C HIS A 425 -6.25 10.07 13.37
N LEU A 426 -6.80 11.24 13.05
CA LEU A 426 -8.12 11.40 12.48
C LEU A 426 -8.01 11.88 11.03
N ASP A 427 -8.54 11.09 10.10
CA ASP A 427 -8.71 11.50 8.70
C ASP A 427 -10.21 11.81 8.46
N PHE A 428 -10.54 12.91 7.78
CA PHE A 428 -11.93 13.36 7.64
C PHE A 428 -12.28 13.83 6.23
N TRP A 429 -13.37 13.28 5.69
CA TRP A 429 -13.86 13.52 4.36
C TRP A 429 -15.31 13.98 4.38
N VAL A 430 -15.61 14.89 3.44
CA VAL A 430 -16.96 15.29 3.06
C VAL A 430 -17.03 15.16 1.54
N LYS A 431 -17.80 14.19 1.06
CA LYS A 431 -17.81 13.79 -0.37
C LYS A 431 -16.38 13.52 -0.87
N ASP A 432 -16.02 14.12 -1.99
CA ASP A 432 -14.75 13.99 -2.71
C ASP A 432 -13.57 14.77 -2.07
N LYS A 433 -13.80 15.50 -0.97
CA LYS A 433 -12.77 16.35 -0.35
C LYS A 433 -12.32 15.80 1.00
N ASN A 434 -11.00 15.65 1.15
CA ASN A 434 -10.34 15.35 2.41
C ASN A 434 -9.97 16.65 3.15
N TYR A 435 -10.65 16.90 4.27
CA TYR A 435 -10.47 18.10 5.10
C TYR A 435 -9.38 17.95 6.15
N PHE A 436 -9.21 16.75 6.73
CA PHE A 436 -8.14 16.44 7.68
C PHE A 436 -7.26 15.34 7.12
N ARG A 437 -6.07 15.72 6.64
CA ARG A 437 -5.28 14.89 5.73
C ARG A 437 -4.09 14.22 6.42
N ASP A 438 -3.86 12.94 6.13
CA ASP A 438 -2.61 12.28 6.50
C ASP A 438 -1.40 12.80 5.69
N GLY A 439 -0.22 12.85 6.32
CA GLY A 439 1.03 13.25 5.67
C GLY A 439 1.54 12.27 4.62
N GLY A 440 1.22 10.97 4.70
CA GLY A 440 1.75 9.95 3.79
C GLY A 440 3.18 9.54 4.12
N THR A 441 3.92 9.07 3.10
CA THR A 441 5.26 8.45 3.28
C THR A 441 6.38 9.16 2.54
N TYR A 442 6.10 9.78 1.38
CA TYR A 442 7.08 10.37 0.47
C TYR A 442 8.11 9.41 -0.12
N CYS A 443 9.11 8.99 0.66
CA CYS A 443 10.26 8.23 0.16
C CYS A 443 10.90 7.41 1.29
N TYR A 444 11.38 6.20 0.97
CA TYR A 444 12.06 5.33 1.94
C TYR A 444 13.57 5.57 2.05
N ASN A 445 14.16 6.30 1.10
CA ASN A 445 15.56 6.69 1.14
C ASN A 445 15.74 8.15 0.70
N THR A 446 15.73 9.06 1.67
CA THR A 446 15.87 10.51 1.53
C THR A 446 16.56 11.07 2.77
N ASP A 447 16.82 12.39 2.80
CA ASP A 447 17.33 13.10 3.98
C ASP A 447 16.65 12.71 5.29
N GLU A 448 17.45 12.61 6.35
CA GLU A 448 17.02 12.09 7.64
C GLU A 448 15.84 12.86 8.24
N ASP A 449 15.82 14.18 8.09
CA ASP A 449 14.75 15.05 8.60
C ASP A 449 13.40 14.78 7.92
N ILE A 450 13.41 14.58 6.60
CA ILE A 450 12.20 14.28 5.84
C ILE A 450 11.69 12.88 6.22
N MET A 451 12.59 11.90 6.32
CA MET A 451 12.25 10.55 6.76
C MET A 451 11.76 10.51 8.22
N ALA A 452 12.28 11.38 9.08
CA ALA A 452 11.82 11.54 10.45
C ALA A 452 10.40 12.13 10.50
N TYR A 453 10.17 13.18 9.71
CA TYR A 453 8.90 13.93 9.66
C TYR A 453 7.70 13.04 9.33
N PHE A 454 7.70 12.32 8.19
CA PHE A 454 6.55 11.53 7.71
C PHE A 454 6.19 10.33 8.60
N GLY A 455 7.12 9.88 9.46
CA GLY A 455 6.90 8.80 10.43
C GLY A 455 6.53 9.29 11.83
N SER A 456 6.51 10.61 12.06
CA SER A 456 6.33 11.23 13.37
C SER A 456 4.94 11.85 13.52
N PRO A 457 4.48 12.15 14.76
CA PRO A 457 3.19 12.81 14.99
C PRO A 457 3.04 14.16 14.26
N ARG A 458 4.14 14.80 13.85
CA ARG A 458 4.14 16.05 13.08
C ARG A 458 3.40 15.90 11.74
N ALA A 459 3.40 14.71 11.15
CA ALA A 459 2.75 14.41 9.88
C ALA A 459 1.29 13.93 10.02
N HIS A 460 0.71 13.96 11.23
CA HIS A 460 -0.61 13.40 11.51
C HIS A 460 -1.52 14.36 12.30
N ASN A 461 -2.83 14.17 12.17
CA ASN A 461 -3.85 14.87 12.97
C ASN A 461 -3.95 14.26 14.37
N THR A 462 -2.98 14.54 15.24
CA THR A 462 -2.91 13.99 16.61
C THR A 462 -2.13 14.93 17.52
N VAL A 463 -1.86 14.50 18.76
CA VAL A 463 -1.07 15.26 19.73
C VAL A 463 0.36 14.71 19.82
N GLN A 464 1.34 15.61 19.79
CA GLN A 464 2.73 15.31 20.10
C GLN A 464 3.05 15.78 21.52
N PHE A 465 3.69 14.93 22.32
CA PHE A 465 4.16 15.27 23.65
C PHE A 465 5.67 15.51 23.62
N ASP A 466 6.15 16.56 24.27
CA ASP A 466 7.57 16.82 24.55
C ASP A 466 8.50 16.67 23.33
N ASP A 467 8.04 17.11 22.15
CA ASP A 467 8.74 17.03 20.87
C ASP A 467 9.24 15.62 20.47
N ARG A 468 8.63 14.55 21.02
CA ARG A 468 9.02 13.16 20.76
C ARG A 468 7.96 12.35 20.01
N ASP A 469 8.41 11.24 19.42
CA ASP A 469 7.54 10.19 18.86
C ASP A 469 6.73 9.49 19.97
N GLN A 470 5.54 8.97 19.62
CA GLN A 470 4.67 8.26 20.57
C GLN A 470 5.22 6.86 20.95
N MET A 471 5.98 6.24 20.04
CA MET A 471 6.69 4.96 20.20
C MET A 471 8.19 5.16 19.96
N VAL A 472 9.02 4.33 20.58
CA VAL A 472 10.48 4.45 20.47
C VAL A 472 10.96 3.90 19.12
N ARG A 473 11.58 4.73 18.29
CA ARG A 473 12.20 4.29 17.03
C ARG A 473 13.47 3.46 17.32
N ILE A 474 13.53 2.22 16.81
CA ILE A 474 14.69 1.31 16.94
C ILE A 474 15.54 1.34 15.67
N SER A 475 14.89 1.35 14.51
CA SER A 475 15.52 1.46 13.19
C SER A 475 14.53 2.07 12.19
N ARG A 476 14.96 2.26 10.93
CA ARG A 476 14.17 2.86 9.84
C ARG A 476 12.75 2.27 9.71
N PHE A 477 12.59 0.97 9.95
CA PHE A 477 11.31 0.26 9.79
C PHE A 477 10.87 -0.50 11.05
N LEU A 478 11.38 -0.11 12.22
CA LEU A 478 11.07 -0.81 13.47
C LEU A 478 10.93 0.16 14.64
N TYR A 479 9.76 0.10 15.28
CA TYR A 479 9.49 0.76 16.54
C TYR A 479 9.51 -0.27 17.69
N GLY A 480 9.72 0.21 18.91
CA GLY A 480 9.53 -0.52 20.16
C GLY A 480 8.47 0.13 21.03
N GLU A 481 8.14 -0.50 22.16
CA GLU A 481 7.05 -0.07 23.05
C GLU A 481 5.74 0.22 22.29
N TRP A 482 5.33 -0.68 21.36
CA TRP A 482 4.14 -0.38 20.55
C TRP A 482 2.93 -0.18 21.44
N LEU A 483 2.26 0.95 21.22
CA LEU A 483 1.13 1.40 22.02
C LEU A 483 0.01 0.36 22.06
N LYS A 484 -0.80 0.48 23.11
CA LYS A 484 -2.02 -0.27 23.30
C LYS A 484 -3.13 0.69 23.70
N THR A 485 -4.33 0.42 23.22
CA THR A 485 -5.52 1.11 23.67
C THR A 485 -5.81 0.75 25.12
N ASN A 486 -5.98 1.75 25.99
CA ASN A 486 -6.29 1.58 27.42
C ASN A 486 -7.63 2.21 27.83
N TRP A 487 -8.25 2.97 26.93
CA TRP A 487 -9.57 3.56 27.08
C TRP A 487 -10.29 3.49 25.73
N LYS A 488 -11.57 3.15 25.73
CA LYS A 488 -12.37 3.02 24.51
C LYS A 488 -13.84 3.35 24.80
N VAL A 489 -14.48 4.02 23.86
CA VAL A 489 -15.92 4.18 23.77
C VAL A 489 -16.35 3.47 22.50
N GLU A 490 -17.29 2.53 22.62
CA GLU A 490 -17.75 1.72 21.50
C GLU A 490 -18.41 2.58 20.41
N LEU A 491 -18.39 2.06 19.18
CA LEU A 491 -19.04 2.70 18.05
C LEU A 491 -20.55 2.77 18.30
N GLN A 492 -21.09 3.98 18.31
CA GLN A 492 -22.53 4.23 18.44
C GLN A 492 -23.03 4.90 17.16
N ILE A 493 -24.14 4.39 16.62
CA ILE A 493 -24.79 4.90 15.41
C ILE A 493 -26.20 5.27 15.80
N ASN A 494 -26.50 6.56 15.81
CA ASN A 494 -27.83 7.12 16.04
C ASN A 494 -28.24 7.96 14.82
N GLU A 495 -29.52 8.32 14.73
CA GLU A 495 -30.02 9.18 13.65
C GLU A 495 -29.26 10.52 13.59
N ASP A 496 -29.06 11.17 14.75
CA ASP A 496 -28.41 12.48 14.84
C ASP A 496 -26.90 12.44 14.64
N LYS A 497 -26.24 11.35 15.08
CA LYS A 497 -24.78 11.29 15.12
C LYS A 497 -24.21 9.87 15.10
N VAL A 498 -22.98 9.76 14.61
CA VAL A 498 -22.12 8.58 14.79
C VAL A 498 -20.96 8.96 15.71
N SER A 499 -20.65 8.14 16.70
CA SER A 499 -19.59 8.46 17.67
C SER A 499 -18.71 7.28 18.03
N PHE A 500 -17.45 7.57 18.36
CA PHE A 500 -16.45 6.59 18.80
C PHE A 500 -15.38 7.27 19.64
N GLY A 501 -14.68 6.54 20.50
CA GLY A 501 -13.51 7.07 21.20
C GLY A 501 -12.46 6.01 21.52
N ALA A 502 -11.19 6.42 21.55
CA ALA A 502 -10.09 5.57 21.96
C ALA A 502 -8.98 6.39 22.62
N GLY A 503 -8.15 5.73 23.44
CA GLY A 503 -7.09 6.37 24.19
C GLY A 503 -5.92 5.44 24.48
N TYR A 504 -4.76 6.02 24.70
CA TYR A 504 -3.55 5.30 25.06
C TYR A 504 -2.76 6.05 26.15
N LYS A 505 -1.83 5.32 26.77
CA LYS A 505 -0.74 5.88 27.58
C LYS A 505 0.57 5.31 27.05
N ASP A 506 1.54 6.18 26.77
CA ASP A 506 2.84 5.75 26.26
C ASP A 506 3.78 5.31 27.39
N VAL A 507 4.98 4.84 27.01
CA VAL A 507 5.98 4.33 27.96
C VAL A 507 6.57 5.42 28.86
N PHE A 508 6.43 6.69 28.50
CA PHE A 508 6.95 7.84 29.24
C PHE A 508 5.93 8.42 30.21
N GLY A 509 4.67 7.98 30.14
CA GLY A 509 3.61 8.36 31.07
C GLY A 509 2.61 9.35 30.50
N ALA A 510 2.86 9.91 29.31
CA ALA A 510 1.90 10.78 28.64
C ALA A 510 0.71 9.96 28.12
N TYR A 511 -0.48 10.53 28.20
CA TYR A 511 -1.70 9.90 27.74
C TYR A 511 -2.51 10.84 26.84
N HIS A 512 -3.26 10.24 25.93
CA HIS A 512 -4.17 10.91 25.02
C HIS A 512 -5.42 10.06 24.88
N LYS A 513 -6.58 10.63 25.16
CA LYS A 513 -7.89 10.07 24.82
C LYS A 513 -8.55 10.99 23.81
N ARG A 514 -9.09 10.40 22.74
CA ARG A 514 -9.82 11.11 21.68
C ARG A 514 -11.21 10.52 21.55
N SER A 515 -12.24 11.36 21.60
CA SER A 515 -13.61 11.00 21.20
C SER A 515 -14.07 11.85 20.03
N ILE A 516 -14.89 11.26 19.17
CA ILE A 516 -15.39 11.87 17.95
C ILE A 516 -16.90 11.74 17.94
N ASN A 517 -17.60 12.84 17.63
CA ASN A 517 -19.01 12.87 17.30
C ASN A 517 -19.18 13.47 15.89
N LEU A 518 -19.64 12.65 14.95
CA LEU A 518 -19.91 13.03 13.56
C LEU A 518 -21.41 13.29 13.38
N PHE A 519 -21.77 14.53 13.09
CA PHE A 519 -23.12 15.00 12.76
C PHE A 519 -23.20 15.34 11.27
N ASP A 520 -24.38 15.71 10.76
CA ASP A 520 -24.57 16.00 9.32
C ASP A 520 -23.82 17.24 8.82
N ASN A 521 -23.54 18.21 9.71
CA ASN A 521 -22.95 19.50 9.37
C ASN A 521 -21.81 19.93 10.31
N LYS A 522 -21.41 19.06 11.25
CA LYS A 522 -20.33 19.33 12.18
C LYS A 522 -19.62 18.05 12.61
N LEU A 523 -18.34 18.18 12.89
CA LEU A 523 -17.48 17.16 13.46
C LEU A 523 -16.95 17.73 14.78
N GLU A 524 -17.29 17.08 15.88
CA GLU A 524 -16.77 17.44 17.20
C GLU A 524 -15.74 16.40 17.63
N VAL A 525 -14.55 16.85 18.00
CA VAL A 525 -13.46 16.02 18.52
C VAL A 525 -13.09 16.52 19.90
N ARG A 526 -13.06 15.63 20.88
CA ARG A 526 -12.63 15.95 22.24
C ARG A 526 -11.34 15.18 22.55
N ASP A 527 -10.30 15.91 22.92
CA ASP A 527 -9.00 15.38 23.29
C ASP A 527 -8.73 15.66 24.77
N GLU A 528 -8.60 14.61 25.58
CA GLU A 528 -8.13 14.69 26.98
C GLU A 528 -6.66 14.25 26.98
N ILE A 529 -5.76 15.13 27.43
CA ILE A 529 -4.31 14.91 27.39
C ILE A 529 -3.63 15.25 28.71
N GLY A 530 -2.56 14.54 29.04
CA GLY A 530 -1.75 14.82 30.23
C GLY A 530 -0.56 13.88 30.40
N GLY A 531 0.15 14.02 31.52
CA GLY A 531 1.32 13.18 31.86
C GLY A 531 2.58 13.44 31.03
N PHE A 532 2.61 14.53 30.26
CA PHE A 532 3.80 15.06 29.59
C PHE A 532 4.55 16.04 30.51
N GLU A 533 5.82 16.31 30.22
CA GLU A 533 6.69 17.08 31.12
C GLU A 533 6.76 18.58 30.79
N ASN A 534 6.88 18.91 29.50
CA ASN A 534 7.19 20.26 29.04
C ASN A 534 6.06 20.87 28.21
N LYS A 535 5.58 20.14 27.19
CA LYS A 535 4.50 20.65 26.33
C LYS A 535 3.76 19.54 25.58
N ALA A 536 2.55 19.88 25.15
CA ALA A 536 1.79 19.12 24.16
C ALA A 536 1.42 20.01 22.98
N THR A 537 1.58 19.48 21.76
CA THR A 537 1.22 20.16 20.52
C THR A 537 0.11 19.38 19.80
N LEU A 538 -1.11 19.93 19.79
CA LEU A 538 -2.22 19.43 18.99
C LEU A 538 -2.06 19.89 17.54
N ARG A 539 -2.27 18.99 16.59
CA ARG A 539 -2.18 19.29 15.15
C ARG A 539 -3.44 18.95 14.37
N TRP A 540 -3.81 19.87 13.48
CA TRP A 540 -4.80 19.65 12.42
C TRP A 540 -4.20 20.05 11.07
N ARG A 541 -4.08 19.08 10.17
CA ARG A 541 -3.51 19.17 8.82
C ARG A 541 -4.64 19.35 7.83
N LEU A 542 -4.75 20.56 7.30
CA LEU A 542 -5.98 21.04 6.70
C LEU A 542 -5.98 20.85 5.18
N LEU A 543 -7.17 20.93 4.59
CA LEU A 543 -7.35 21.14 3.15
C LEU A 543 -6.50 22.34 2.69
N PRO A 544 -5.76 22.24 1.55
CA PRO A 544 -4.86 23.29 1.06
C PRO A 544 -5.65 24.45 0.44
N VAL A 545 -6.22 25.27 1.31
CA VAL A 545 -6.84 26.57 1.00
C VAL A 545 -6.23 27.64 1.91
N ASN A 546 -6.50 28.90 1.62
CA ASN A 546 -6.06 29.99 2.49
C ASN A 546 -6.91 30.01 3.77
N TRP A 547 -6.24 29.92 4.90
CA TRP A 547 -6.82 29.94 6.24
C TRP A 547 -6.31 31.16 7.01
N LYS A 548 -7.21 31.79 7.75
CA LYS A 548 -6.87 32.79 8.77
C LYS A 548 -7.02 32.18 10.15
N ILE A 549 -6.24 32.69 11.09
CA ILE A 549 -6.26 32.29 12.49
C ILE A 549 -6.55 33.50 13.37
N GLU A 550 -7.49 33.32 14.28
CA GLU A 550 -7.77 34.25 15.37
C GLU A 550 -7.69 33.46 16.68
N SER A 551 -6.97 33.99 17.66
CA SER A 551 -6.76 33.28 18.91
C SER A 551 -6.87 34.19 20.12
N ASN A 552 -7.27 33.59 21.23
CA ASN A 552 -7.18 34.18 22.56
C ASN A 552 -6.57 33.15 23.52
N THR A 553 -6.58 33.45 24.82
CA THR A 553 -5.92 32.62 25.85
C THR A 553 -6.47 31.19 25.96
N HIS A 554 -7.72 30.94 25.55
CA HIS A 554 -8.41 29.65 25.75
C HIS A 554 -9.10 29.11 24.49
N SER A 555 -9.08 29.84 23.37
CA SER A 555 -9.69 29.39 22.14
C SER A 555 -8.93 29.84 20.90
N VAL A 556 -8.96 29.00 19.87
CA VAL A 556 -8.42 29.28 18.54
C VAL A 556 -9.52 29.06 17.52
N GLN A 557 -9.75 30.04 16.67
CA GLN A 557 -10.62 29.92 15.51
C GLN A 557 -9.77 29.97 14.24
N VAL A 558 -10.04 29.04 13.33
CA VAL A 558 -9.43 29.01 11.99
C VAL A 558 -10.55 28.98 10.95
N PHE A 559 -10.51 29.87 9.97
CA PHE A 559 -11.56 30.01 8.97
C PHE A 559 -10.98 30.27 7.59
N SER A 560 -11.66 29.78 6.55
CA SER A 560 -11.19 29.97 5.18
C SER A 560 -11.44 31.40 4.70
N GLU A 561 -10.46 31.99 4.02
CA GLU A 561 -10.59 33.34 3.46
C GLU A 561 -11.67 33.45 2.37
N HIS A 562 -11.99 32.34 1.73
CA HIS A 562 -12.88 32.29 0.57
C HIS A 562 -14.18 31.53 0.84
N ASN A 563 -14.31 30.89 2.01
CA ASN A 563 -15.52 30.21 2.42
C ASN A 563 -15.81 30.44 3.91
N ASN A 564 -16.76 31.33 4.19
CA ASN A 564 -17.18 31.69 5.54
C ASN A 564 -17.83 30.53 6.32
N ASP A 565 -18.27 29.50 5.62
CA ASP A 565 -18.90 28.30 6.20
C ASP A 565 -17.88 27.21 6.58
N LEU A 566 -16.61 27.39 6.20
CA LEU A 566 -15.53 26.48 6.50
C LEU A 566 -14.73 26.99 7.71
N LYS A 567 -15.01 26.43 8.90
CA LYS A 567 -14.49 26.92 10.18
C LYS A 567 -14.09 25.79 11.14
N ILE A 568 -13.00 25.99 11.86
CA ILE A 568 -12.53 25.16 12.97
C ILE A 568 -12.48 26.03 14.22
N ASN A 569 -13.16 25.62 15.27
CA ASN A 569 -13.06 26.22 16.60
C ASN A 569 -12.42 25.22 17.54
N VAL A 570 -11.34 25.59 18.21
CA VAL A 570 -10.68 24.79 19.24
C VAL A 570 -10.78 25.53 20.56
N GLU A 571 -11.51 24.97 21.51
CA GLU A 571 -11.54 25.44 22.91
C GLU A 571 -10.57 24.59 23.74
N CYS A 572 -9.85 25.22 24.67
CA CYS A 572 -8.91 24.57 25.57
C CYS A 572 -9.24 24.89 27.03
N SER A 573 -9.23 23.88 27.89
CA SER A 573 -9.43 24.06 29.33
C SER A 573 -8.20 24.62 30.07
N SER A 574 -7.10 24.89 29.36
CA SER A 574 -5.85 25.49 29.87
C SER A 574 -5.45 26.67 28.99
N ILE A 575 -4.53 27.49 29.49
CA ILE A 575 -3.87 28.54 28.71
C ILE A 575 -3.18 27.92 27.49
N ILE A 576 -3.49 28.49 26.33
CA ILE A 576 -2.82 28.23 25.06
C ILE A 576 -1.57 29.09 25.00
N GLU A 577 -0.40 28.43 24.94
CA GLU A 577 0.90 29.11 24.92
C GLU A 577 1.24 29.63 23.53
N LYS A 578 0.86 28.87 22.50
CA LYS A 578 1.09 29.20 21.10
C LYS A 578 -0.01 28.61 20.24
N SER A 579 -0.46 29.39 19.26
CA SER A 579 -1.37 28.94 18.21
C SER A 579 -0.90 29.52 16.88
N THR A 580 -0.61 28.65 15.92
CA THR A 580 -0.02 29.08 14.63
C THR A 580 -0.53 28.23 13.48
N LEU A 581 -0.70 28.87 12.32
CA LEU A 581 -0.76 28.18 11.04
C LEU A 581 0.65 28.10 10.45
N ILE A 582 1.14 26.90 10.23
CA ILE A 582 2.43 26.64 9.59
C ILE A 582 2.23 25.87 8.28
N GLU A 583 3.28 25.78 7.48
CA GLU A 583 3.32 24.86 6.35
C GLU A 583 3.89 23.50 6.79
N GLY A 584 3.18 22.43 6.47
CA GLY A 584 3.67 21.05 6.61
C GLY A 584 3.65 20.33 5.27
N TYR A 585 4.37 19.21 5.17
CA TYR A 585 4.39 18.39 3.96
C TYR A 585 3.29 17.33 3.93
N ASP A 586 2.61 17.16 2.82
CA ASP A 586 1.85 15.95 2.48
C ASP A 586 2.44 15.26 1.26
N SER A 587 2.32 13.93 1.19
CA SER A 587 2.79 13.13 0.07
C SER A 587 1.70 12.17 -0.37
N ARG A 588 0.86 12.65 -1.30
CA ARG A 588 -0.20 11.84 -1.93
C ARG A 588 0.34 10.88 -2.98
N TYR A 589 1.49 11.18 -3.60
CA TYR A 589 2.15 10.38 -4.63
C TYR A 589 3.58 10.07 -4.17
N TYR A 590 4.02 8.82 -4.30
CA TYR A 590 5.38 8.45 -3.91
C TYR A 590 6.41 9.30 -4.66
N LEU A 591 7.47 9.74 -3.97
CA LEU A 591 8.49 10.70 -4.44
C LEU A 591 7.96 12.11 -4.78
N SER A 592 6.70 12.42 -4.46
CA SER A 592 6.13 13.75 -4.58
C SER A 592 5.63 14.22 -3.22
N LYS A 593 5.90 15.48 -2.90
CA LYS A 593 5.36 16.14 -1.71
C LYS A 593 4.91 17.56 -2.05
N SER A 594 3.85 18.00 -1.39
CA SER A 594 3.33 19.36 -1.46
C SER A 594 3.27 19.98 -0.07
N LEU A 595 3.18 21.30 -0.02
CA LEU A 595 2.95 22.04 1.22
C LEU A 595 1.45 22.14 1.48
N ILE A 596 1.06 21.97 2.74
CA ILE A 596 -0.32 22.13 3.22
C ILE A 596 -0.33 22.95 4.51
N PRO A 597 -1.42 23.71 4.77
CA PRO A 597 -1.61 24.40 6.04
C PRO A 597 -1.82 23.41 7.19
N VAL A 598 -1.13 23.65 8.29
CA VAL A 598 -1.24 22.89 9.54
C VAL A 598 -1.48 23.85 10.68
N LEU A 599 -2.59 23.67 11.38
CA LEU A 599 -2.85 24.33 12.66
C LEU A 599 -2.08 23.59 13.76
N GLU A 600 -1.21 24.29 14.47
CA GLU A 600 -0.54 23.83 15.68
C GLU A 600 -1.02 24.64 16.89
N ILE A 601 -1.41 23.93 17.97
CA ILE A 601 -1.79 24.53 19.25
C ILE A 601 -0.93 23.90 20.34
N GLU A 602 -0.15 24.72 21.04
CA GLU A 602 0.74 24.29 22.12
C GLU A 602 0.22 24.69 23.50
N VAL A 603 0.32 23.75 24.45
CA VAL A 603 -0.03 23.94 25.86
C VAL A 603 1.06 23.38 26.76
N LYS A 604 1.21 23.94 27.97
CA LYS A 604 2.15 23.47 29.00
C LYS A 604 1.52 22.60 30.09
N ASN A 605 0.19 22.64 30.22
CA ASN A 605 -0.53 21.90 31.26
C ASN A 605 -1.46 20.86 30.66
N GLN A 606 -1.74 19.81 31.45
CA GLN A 606 -2.82 18.88 31.17
C GLN A 606 -4.12 19.66 30.93
N CYS A 607 -4.84 19.27 29.87
CA CYS A 607 -6.05 19.95 29.46
C CYS A 607 -6.97 19.07 28.63
N ASN A 608 -8.16 19.62 28.38
CA ASN A 608 -9.09 19.12 27.39
C ASN A 608 -9.13 20.11 26.22
N PHE A 609 -9.03 19.59 25.00
CA PHE A 609 -9.42 20.33 23.80
C PHE A 609 -10.80 19.88 23.33
N ILE A 610 -11.61 20.84 22.88
CA ILE A 610 -12.84 20.60 22.14
C ILE A 610 -12.67 21.27 20.78
N THR A 611 -12.44 20.46 19.75
CA THR A 611 -12.39 20.92 18.36
C THR A 611 -13.76 20.73 17.72
N THR A 612 -14.37 21.79 17.23
CA THR A 612 -15.58 21.75 16.39
C THR A 612 -15.23 22.20 14.99
N PHE A 613 -15.43 21.33 14.02
CA PHE A 613 -15.28 21.62 12.61
C PHE A 613 -16.64 21.72 11.93
N ILE A 614 -16.86 22.80 11.18
CA ILE A 614 -18.08 23.09 10.43
C ILE A 614 -17.68 23.27 8.96
N TRP A 615 -18.44 22.61 8.10
CA TRP A 615 -18.41 22.75 6.65
C TRP A 615 -19.88 22.88 6.23
N LYS A 616 -20.29 24.05 5.76
CA LYS A 616 -21.58 24.17 5.06
C LYS A 616 -21.34 24.50 3.60
#